data_AF-Q45EM0-F1
#
_entry.id   AF-Q45EM0-F1
#
_cell.length_a   1.000
_cell.length_b   1.000
_cell.length_c   1.000
_cell.angle_alpha   90.00
_cell.angle_beta   90.00
_cell.angle_gamma   90.00
#
_symmetry.space_group_name_H-M   'P 1'
#
loop_
_entity.id
_entity.type
_entity.pdbx_description
1 polymer ?
#
loop_
_entity_poly.entity_id
_entity_poly.type
_entity_poly.pdbx_seq_one_letter_code
_entity_poly.pdbx_strand_id
1 'polypeptide(L)'
;MNEPNNRFVGSRPATSGSFNKEGTPTTPNLFSLSNSEERISQFTLPNYVEQPTSSINQQTGRVVKKAQGEVDLSGEELMPFLYKAAERLREMKDKQTKAEGIKLRFGSLAKLISEEKLSDELIKSLNYVVDSLEFEKYQEAMNYYDQFCKKIPNEIAKSWYWLSSLKMLINELNVSRRGGSAGSHLRSL
;
A
#
# COMPACT_ATOMS: atom_id res chain seq x y z
N MET A 1 59.69 25.54 10.42
CA MET A 1 58.35 26.00 10.84
C MET A 1 57.34 25.07 10.21
N ASN A 2 56.74 24.23 11.07
CA ASN A 2 55.56 23.36 10.94
C ASN A 2 55.56 22.13 10.00
N GLU A 3 55.52 20.98 10.69
CA GLU A 3 55.13 19.63 10.29
C GLU A 3 53.66 19.52 9.83
N PRO A 4 53.32 18.48 9.04
CA PRO A 4 51.95 18.07 8.76
C PRO A 4 51.39 16.98 9.71
N ASN A 5 50.18 17.26 10.19
CA ASN A 5 49.05 16.39 10.53
C ASN A 5 49.24 15.04 11.28
N ASN A 6 48.75 15.09 12.54
CA ASN A 6 48.43 14.02 13.47
C ASN A 6 47.72 12.78 12.85
N ARG A 7 48.31 11.60 13.06
CA ARG A 7 47.61 10.31 13.11
C ARG A 7 47.15 10.08 14.55
N PHE A 8 45.84 10.01 14.79
CA PHE A 8 45.30 9.55 16.07
C PHE A 8 44.95 8.06 15.96
N VAL A 9 45.70 7.24 16.71
CA VAL A 9 45.50 5.80 16.85
C VAL A 9 44.66 5.60 18.11
N GLY A 10 43.39 5.26 17.96
CA GLY A 10 42.48 4.98 19.07
C GLY A 10 42.54 3.50 19.46
N SER A 11 43.22 3.21 20.55
CA SER A 11 43.30 1.89 21.20
C SER A 11 41.92 1.42 21.69
N ARG A 12 41.52 0.19 21.36
CA ARG A 12 40.39 -0.51 21.97
C ARG A 12 40.88 -1.37 23.14
N PRO A 13 40.32 -1.25 24.36
CA PRO A 13 40.49 -2.26 25.38
C PRO A 13 39.48 -3.41 25.20
N ALA A 14 39.99 -4.63 25.32
CA ALA A 14 39.23 -5.87 25.45
C ALA A 14 38.84 -6.09 26.91
N THR A 15 37.61 -6.55 27.19
CA THR A 15 37.31 -7.24 28.45
C THR A 15 36.39 -8.43 28.20
N SER A 16 36.85 -9.56 28.73
CA SER A 16 36.21 -10.86 28.90
C SER A 16 35.22 -10.84 30.06
N GLY A 17 34.13 -11.62 29.98
CA GLY A 17 33.21 -11.84 31.10
C GLY A 17 32.46 -13.16 30.98
N SER A 18 32.70 -14.05 31.94
CA SER A 18 32.37 -15.49 32.02
C SER A 18 30.89 -15.88 31.90
N PHE A 19 30.70 -17.07 31.34
CA PHE A 19 29.46 -17.86 31.29
C PHE A 19 29.35 -18.72 32.56
N ASN A 20 28.24 -18.64 33.28
CA ASN A 20 27.88 -19.60 34.33
C ASN A 20 26.52 -20.26 34.00
N LYS A 21 26.51 -21.58 34.03
CA LYS A 21 25.35 -22.48 33.94
C LYS A 21 24.68 -22.63 35.32
N GLU A 22 23.55 -23.36 35.31
CA GLU A 22 22.78 -23.93 36.43
C GLU A 22 21.55 -23.09 36.81
N GLY A 23 20.33 -23.63 36.95
CA GLY A 23 19.84 -25.01 36.88
C GLY A 23 18.31 -25.00 36.86
N THR A 24 17.72 -26.09 36.40
CA THR A 24 16.27 -26.33 36.36
C THR A 24 15.78 -26.85 37.72
N PRO A 25 14.55 -26.50 38.15
CA PRO A 25 13.71 -27.51 38.78
C PRO A 25 12.24 -27.47 38.31
N THR A 26 11.86 -28.54 37.60
CA THR A 26 10.74 -29.48 37.83
C THR A 26 9.51 -29.08 38.68
N THR A 27 8.32 -29.41 38.11
CA THR A 27 6.99 -29.81 38.67
C THR A 27 6.00 -28.77 39.22
N PRO A 28 4.68 -29.09 39.31
CA PRO A 28 3.83 -30.00 38.51
C PRO A 28 2.48 -29.39 38.05
N ASN A 29 1.82 -30.09 37.13
CA ASN A 29 0.39 -29.96 36.81
C ASN A 29 -0.50 -30.30 38.01
N LEU A 30 -1.57 -29.53 38.29
CA LEU A 30 -2.78 -30.02 38.98
C LEU A 30 -3.97 -29.02 38.89
N PHE A 31 -5.12 -29.52 38.40
CA PHE A 31 -6.51 -29.01 38.50
C PHE A 31 -6.87 -27.72 37.73
N SER A 32 -7.73 -27.75 36.69
CA SER A 32 -9.18 -28.01 36.62
C SER A 32 -10.09 -26.83 37.03
N LEU A 33 -10.87 -26.38 36.02
CA LEU A 33 -12.21 -25.77 36.03
C LEU A 33 -12.43 -24.28 36.40
N SER A 34 -13.08 -23.61 35.44
CA SER A 34 -14.13 -22.58 35.55
C SER A 34 -13.81 -21.09 35.72
N ASN A 35 -14.33 -20.33 34.74
CA ASN A 35 -14.89 -18.96 34.75
C ASN A 35 -14.57 -18.03 35.93
N SER A 36 -13.93 -16.89 35.64
CA SER A 36 -14.53 -15.54 35.58
C SER A 36 -13.43 -14.46 35.65
N GLU A 37 -13.67 -13.34 34.97
CA GLU A 37 -13.02 -12.02 35.03
C GLU A 37 -11.89 -11.80 36.06
N GLU A 38 -10.71 -11.38 35.59
CA GLU A 38 -10.12 -10.05 35.88
C GLU A 38 -8.63 -9.95 35.49
N ARG A 39 -8.31 -8.84 34.82
CA ARG A 39 -7.05 -8.07 34.89
C ARG A 39 -5.74 -8.76 34.45
N ILE A 40 -5.50 -8.71 33.15
CA ILE A 40 -4.14 -8.76 32.61
C ILE A 40 -3.47 -7.42 32.97
N SER A 41 -2.49 -7.48 33.88
CA SER A 41 -1.70 -6.33 34.34
C SER A 41 -0.94 -5.72 33.16
N GLN A 42 -1.30 -4.49 32.79
CA GLN A 42 -0.72 -3.73 31.69
C GLN A 42 0.63 -3.16 32.12
N PHE A 43 1.73 -3.79 31.69
CA PHE A 43 3.07 -3.24 31.85
C PHE A 43 3.34 -2.23 30.73
N THR A 44 3.15 -0.94 31.01
CA THR A 44 3.41 0.14 30.04
C THR A 44 4.78 0.76 30.28
N LEU A 45 5.64 0.75 29.26
CA LEU A 45 6.96 1.39 29.31
C LEU A 45 6.83 2.93 29.36
N PRO A 46 7.59 3.63 30.22
CA PRO A 46 7.54 5.08 30.34
C PRO A 46 8.27 5.73 29.16
N ASN A 47 7.54 5.96 28.06
CA ASN A 47 7.82 6.83 26.90
C ASN A 47 7.39 6.22 25.55
N TYR A 48 6.37 5.35 25.51
CA TYR A 48 5.73 5.03 24.24
C TYR A 48 4.72 6.12 23.87
N VAL A 49 5.01 6.90 22.83
CA VAL A 49 4.03 7.78 22.20
C VAL A 49 3.17 6.89 21.30
N GLU A 50 1.95 6.58 21.73
CA GLU A 50 0.96 5.94 20.87
C GLU A 50 0.69 6.85 19.67
N GLN A 51 1.18 6.44 18.50
CA GLN A 51 0.68 7.01 17.24
C GLN A 51 -0.77 6.56 17.10
N PRO A 52 -1.71 7.44 16.72
CA PRO A 52 -3.08 7.03 16.51
C PRO A 52 -3.10 5.94 15.44
N THR A 53 -3.34 4.71 15.88
CA THR A 53 -3.71 3.60 15.02
C THR A 53 -5.06 4.00 14.44
N SER A 54 -5.01 4.64 13.28
CA SER A 54 -6.18 4.82 12.45
C SER A 54 -6.63 3.40 12.12
N SER A 55 -7.60 2.92 12.88
CA SER A 55 -8.26 1.66 12.67
C SER A 55 -8.62 1.60 11.19
N ILE A 56 -7.89 0.79 10.43
CA ILE A 56 -8.37 0.32 9.14
C ILE A 56 -9.58 -0.50 9.52
N ASN A 57 -10.73 0.17 9.53
CA ASN A 57 -12.02 -0.46 9.68
C ASN A 57 -12.12 -1.40 8.48
N GLN A 58 -11.81 -2.67 8.71
CA GLN A 58 -12.14 -3.76 7.82
C GLN A 58 -13.66 -3.83 7.78
N GLN A 59 -14.28 -2.90 7.07
CA GLN A 59 -15.69 -2.97 6.75
C GLN A 59 -15.87 -4.25 5.95
N THR A 60 -16.59 -5.17 6.57
CA THR A 60 -17.06 -6.43 6.05
C THR A 60 -17.85 -6.23 4.74
N GLY A 61 -17.11 -6.13 3.64
CA GLY A 61 -17.31 -6.94 2.45
C GLY A 61 -18.67 -6.90 1.75
N ARG A 62 -19.39 -5.77 1.72
CA ARG A 62 -20.17 -5.49 0.50
C ARG A 62 -19.16 -5.12 -0.57
N VAL A 63 -18.73 -6.12 -1.35
CA VAL A 63 -18.00 -5.88 -2.60
C VAL A 63 -18.92 -5.04 -3.46
N VAL A 64 -18.69 -3.72 -3.51
CA VAL A 64 -19.36 -2.85 -4.46
C VAL A 64 -19.01 -3.42 -5.83
N LYS A 65 -20.00 -4.02 -6.50
CA LYS A 65 -19.86 -4.59 -7.83
C LYS A 65 -20.26 -3.51 -8.80
N LYS A 66 -19.32 -3.09 -9.65
CA LYS A 66 -19.60 -2.19 -10.75
C LYS A 66 -20.30 -2.96 -11.87
N ALA A 67 -21.37 -2.42 -12.43
CA ALA A 67 -21.91 -2.94 -13.69
C ALA A 67 -21.08 -2.43 -14.87
N GLN A 68 -20.81 -3.30 -15.86
CA GLN A 68 -20.01 -2.89 -17.02
C GLN A 68 -20.70 -1.76 -17.78
N GLY A 69 -19.98 -0.66 -18.01
CA GLY A 69 -20.52 0.53 -18.69
C GLY A 69 -21.34 1.46 -17.80
N GLU A 70 -21.41 1.20 -16.50
CA GLU A 70 -22.00 2.11 -15.53
C GLU A 70 -21.10 3.36 -15.37
N VAL A 71 -21.64 4.51 -15.74
CA VAL A 71 -20.90 5.78 -15.81
C VAL A 71 -21.41 6.85 -14.85
N ASP A 72 -22.44 6.54 -14.06
CA ASP A 72 -23.14 7.49 -13.20
C ASP A 72 -22.64 7.47 -11.73
N LEU A 73 -21.52 6.78 -11.48
CA LEU A 73 -20.90 6.74 -10.15
C LEU A 73 -20.30 8.09 -9.79
N SER A 74 -20.56 8.52 -8.55
CA SER A 74 -19.91 9.67 -7.94
C SER A 74 -18.42 9.43 -7.72
N GLY A 75 -17.64 10.50 -7.57
CA GLY A 75 -16.20 10.37 -7.34
C GLY A 75 -15.88 9.55 -6.09
N GLU A 76 -16.67 9.68 -5.02
CA GLU A 76 -16.48 8.93 -3.78
C GLU A 76 -16.69 7.43 -3.98
N GLU A 77 -17.69 7.05 -4.79
CA GLU A 77 -17.95 5.66 -5.17
C GLU A 77 -16.87 5.07 -6.07
N LEU A 78 -16.13 5.90 -6.82
CA LEU A 78 -14.99 5.46 -7.63
C LEU A 78 -13.76 5.08 -6.80
N MET A 79 -13.57 5.72 -5.64
CA MET A 79 -12.38 5.52 -4.81
C MET A 79 -12.16 4.06 -4.38
N PRO A 80 -13.18 3.33 -3.86
CA PRO A 80 -13.06 1.91 -3.54
C PRO A 80 -12.52 1.05 -4.69
N PHE A 81 -12.93 1.30 -5.93
CA PHE A 81 -12.46 0.54 -7.09
C PHE A 81 -10.98 0.81 -7.40
N LEU A 82 -10.54 2.06 -7.26
CA LEU A 82 -9.13 2.43 -7.40
C LEU A 82 -8.27 1.78 -6.32
N TYR A 83 -8.72 1.78 -5.07
CA TYR A 83 -8.02 1.09 -3.97
C TYR A 83 -7.99 -0.42 -4.20
N LYS A 84 -9.11 -1.03 -4.61
CA LYS A 84 -9.17 -2.45 -4.98
C LYS A 84 -8.19 -2.79 -6.11
N ALA A 85 -8.06 -1.94 -7.12
CA ALA A 85 -7.06 -2.12 -8.18
C ALA A 85 -5.62 -2.02 -7.65
N ALA A 86 -5.34 -1.11 -6.71
CA ALA A 86 -4.06 -1.04 -6.02
C ALA A 86 -3.81 -2.26 -5.11
N GLU A 87 -4.85 -2.86 -4.52
CA GLU A 87 -4.72 -4.11 -3.77
C GLU A 87 -4.35 -5.29 -4.66
N ARG A 88 -4.98 -5.41 -5.83
CA ARG A 88 -4.57 -6.40 -6.85
C ARG A 88 -3.09 -6.24 -7.23
N LEU A 89 -2.61 -5.00 -7.31
CA LEU A 89 -1.19 -4.73 -7.54
C LEU A 89 -0.32 -5.18 -6.36
N ARG A 90 -0.78 -5.00 -5.12
CA ARG A 90 -0.06 -5.39 -3.90
C ARG A 90 0.14 -6.90 -3.80
N GLU A 91 -0.85 -7.68 -4.25
CA GLU A 91 -0.81 -9.14 -4.27
C GLU A 91 0.26 -9.71 -5.23
N MET A 92 0.78 -8.88 -6.14
CA MET A 92 1.85 -9.27 -7.06
C MET A 92 3.22 -9.21 -6.39
N LYS A 93 4.07 -10.20 -6.70
CA LYS A 93 5.44 -10.29 -6.16
C LYS A 93 6.23 -9.00 -6.43
N ASP A 94 6.92 -8.51 -5.40
CA ASP A 94 7.80 -7.33 -5.44
C ASP A 94 7.11 -5.98 -5.79
N LYS A 95 5.76 -5.90 -5.76
CA LYS A 95 5.01 -4.67 -6.07
C LYS A 95 4.36 -4.00 -4.86
N GLN A 96 4.54 -4.55 -3.65
CA GLN A 96 3.94 -4.05 -2.42
C GLN A 96 4.23 -2.57 -2.15
N THR A 97 5.51 -2.15 -2.18
CA THR A 97 5.90 -0.75 -1.95
C THR A 97 5.30 0.20 -2.99
N LYS A 98 5.19 -0.23 -4.25
CA LYS A 98 4.56 0.56 -5.31
C LYS A 98 3.06 0.74 -5.07
N ALA A 99 2.38 -0.34 -4.68
CA ALA A 99 0.95 -0.31 -4.36
C ALA A 99 0.66 0.64 -3.20
N GLU A 100 1.42 0.58 -2.11
CA GLU A 100 1.25 1.49 -0.97
C GLU A 100 1.51 2.96 -1.35
N GLY A 101 2.55 3.22 -2.16
CA GLY A 101 2.79 4.57 -2.69
C GLY A 101 1.68 5.10 -3.60
N ILE A 102 1.02 4.23 -4.36
CA ILE A 102 -0.16 4.59 -5.17
C ILE A 102 -1.34 4.95 -4.27
N LYS A 103 -1.64 4.13 -3.26
CA LYS A 103 -2.74 4.38 -2.32
C LYS A 103 -2.60 5.72 -1.60
N LEU A 104 -1.39 6.06 -1.14
CA LEU A 104 -1.13 7.35 -0.51
C LEU A 104 -1.47 8.53 -1.43
N ARG A 105 -1.10 8.45 -2.71
CA ARG A 105 -1.40 9.51 -3.69
C ARG A 105 -2.86 9.53 -4.11
N PHE A 106 -3.56 8.41 -4.06
CA PHE A 106 -5.03 8.37 -4.18
C PHE A 106 -5.74 9.07 -3.02
N GLY A 107 -5.13 9.15 -1.84
CA GLY A 107 -5.62 10.03 -0.77
C GLY A 107 -5.73 11.50 -1.19
N SER A 108 -4.80 12.00 -2.03
CA SER A 108 -4.90 13.36 -2.59
C SER A 108 -6.05 13.49 -3.59
N LEU A 109 -6.32 12.46 -4.40
CA LEU A 109 -7.47 12.43 -5.30
C LEU A 109 -8.79 12.42 -4.52
N ALA A 110 -8.89 11.57 -3.49
CA ALA A 110 -10.06 11.52 -2.61
C ALA A 110 -10.37 12.90 -2.01
N LYS A 111 -9.34 13.60 -1.52
CA LYS A 111 -9.49 14.96 -1.00
C LYS A 111 -10.01 15.95 -2.05
N LEU A 112 -9.53 15.87 -3.30
CA LEU A 112 -10.03 16.74 -4.38
C LEU A 112 -11.49 16.45 -4.74
N ILE A 113 -11.91 15.19 -4.65
CA ILE A 113 -13.30 14.77 -4.87
C ILE A 113 -14.18 15.31 -3.75
N SER A 114 -13.80 15.13 -2.48
CA SER A 114 -14.59 15.61 -1.34
C SER A 114 -14.62 17.14 -1.23
N GLU A 115 -13.62 17.84 -1.78
CA GLU A 115 -13.62 19.31 -1.93
C GLU A 115 -14.41 19.79 -3.16
N GLU A 116 -15.07 18.90 -3.91
CA GLU A 116 -15.82 19.17 -5.15
C GLU A 116 -15.01 19.96 -6.20
N LYS A 117 -13.69 19.79 -6.18
CA LYS A 117 -12.77 20.49 -7.11
C LYS A 117 -12.70 19.83 -8.48
N LEU A 118 -13.25 18.63 -8.62
CA LEU A 118 -13.38 17.93 -9.89
C LEU A 118 -14.79 18.13 -10.42
N SER A 119 -14.90 18.67 -11.63
CA SER A 119 -16.17 18.75 -12.36
C SER A 119 -16.75 17.36 -12.64
N ASP A 120 -18.06 17.24 -12.73
CA ASP A 120 -18.77 16.00 -13.07
C ASP A 120 -18.27 15.37 -14.38
N GLU A 121 -17.89 16.18 -15.38
CA GLU A 121 -17.33 15.66 -16.62
C GLU A 121 -16.01 14.89 -16.41
N LEU A 122 -15.16 15.37 -15.49
CA LEU A 122 -13.90 14.72 -15.12
C LEU A 122 -14.17 13.45 -14.31
N ILE A 123 -15.15 13.48 -13.40
CA ILE A 123 -15.56 12.29 -12.64
C ILE A 123 -16.07 11.22 -13.60
N LYS A 124 -16.93 11.59 -14.55
CA LYS A 124 -17.42 10.68 -15.60
C LYS A 124 -16.28 10.13 -16.46
N SER A 125 -15.32 10.98 -16.84
CA SER A 125 -14.14 10.54 -17.59
C SER A 125 -13.25 9.58 -16.79
N LEU A 126 -13.07 9.82 -15.49
CA LEU A 126 -12.37 8.90 -14.59
C LEU A 126 -13.13 7.57 -14.46
N ASN A 127 -14.46 7.60 -14.45
CA ASN A 127 -15.29 6.42 -14.37
C ASN A 127 -15.03 5.43 -15.52
N TYR A 128 -14.81 5.91 -16.75
CA TYR A 128 -14.40 5.05 -17.87
C TYR A 128 -13.04 4.36 -17.65
N VAL A 129 -12.08 5.06 -17.05
CA VAL A 129 -10.78 4.48 -16.67
C VAL A 129 -10.98 3.39 -15.62
N VAL A 130 -11.79 3.68 -14.59
CA VAL A 130 -12.11 2.74 -13.52
C VAL A 130 -12.87 1.53 -14.04
N ASP A 131 -13.82 1.70 -14.97
CA ASP A 131 -14.52 0.61 -15.65
C ASP A 131 -13.53 -0.37 -16.28
N SER A 132 -12.64 0.20 -17.10
CA SER A 132 -11.65 -0.58 -17.84
C SER A 132 -10.66 -1.28 -16.90
N LEU A 133 -10.33 -0.67 -15.76
CA LEU A 133 -9.50 -1.28 -14.72
C LEU A 133 -10.20 -2.43 -14.00
N GLU A 134 -11.50 -2.30 -13.70
CA GLU A 134 -12.29 -3.33 -13.02
C GLU A 134 -12.46 -4.57 -13.91
N PHE A 135 -12.70 -4.37 -15.21
CA PHE A 135 -12.83 -5.46 -16.20
C PHE A 135 -11.50 -5.87 -16.86
N GLU A 136 -10.36 -5.44 -16.32
CA GLU A 136 -9.00 -5.83 -16.76
C GLU A 136 -8.67 -5.50 -18.23
N LYS A 137 -9.37 -4.51 -18.81
CA LYS A 137 -9.13 -3.97 -20.15
C LYS A 137 -8.07 -2.88 -20.11
N TYR A 138 -6.84 -3.23 -19.75
CA TYR A 138 -5.79 -2.24 -19.46
C TYR A 138 -5.36 -1.37 -20.65
N GLN A 139 -5.46 -1.87 -21.89
CA GLN A 139 -5.18 -1.05 -23.08
C GLN A 139 -6.25 0.04 -23.25
N GLU A 140 -7.51 -0.32 -23.03
CA GLU A 140 -8.64 0.62 -23.06
C GLU A 140 -8.53 1.64 -21.92
N ALA A 141 -8.16 1.17 -20.71
CA ALA A 141 -7.90 2.02 -19.56
C ALA A 141 -6.83 3.09 -19.85
N MET A 142 -5.76 2.74 -20.57
CA MET A 142 -4.73 3.70 -20.97
C MET A 142 -5.27 4.73 -21.97
N ASN A 143 -6.08 4.31 -22.95
CA ASN A 143 -6.69 5.23 -23.90
C ASN A 143 -7.65 6.22 -23.22
N TYR A 144 -8.48 5.75 -22.28
CA TYR A 144 -9.32 6.63 -21.49
C TYR A 144 -8.51 7.54 -20.56
N TYR A 145 -7.39 7.05 -20.00
CA TYR A 145 -6.48 7.86 -19.21
C TYR A 145 -5.88 9.02 -20.03
N ASP A 146 -5.42 8.75 -21.26
CA ASP A 146 -4.86 9.79 -22.12
C ASP A 146 -5.90 10.84 -22.51
N GLN A 147 -7.14 10.43 -22.76
CA GLN A 147 -8.26 11.35 -23.00
C GLN A 147 -8.61 12.16 -21.75
N PHE A 148 -8.64 11.51 -20.59
CA PHE A 148 -8.90 12.14 -19.30
C PHE A 148 -7.87 13.23 -19.00
N CYS A 149 -6.57 12.94 -19.17
CA CYS A 149 -5.50 13.90 -18.93
C CYS A 149 -5.61 15.17 -19.77
N LYS A 150 -6.13 15.08 -21.01
CA LYS A 150 -6.35 16.25 -21.88
C LYS A 150 -7.45 17.17 -21.39
N LYS A 151 -8.40 16.65 -20.61
CA LYS A 151 -9.53 17.40 -20.06
C LYS A 151 -9.20 18.10 -18.74
N ILE A 152 -8.10 17.74 -18.09
CA ILE A 152 -7.76 18.26 -16.77
C ILE A 152 -7.27 19.72 -16.88
N PRO A 153 -7.90 20.66 -16.16
CA PRO A 153 -7.43 22.03 -16.07
C PRO A 153 -6.01 22.11 -15.48
N ASN A 154 -5.20 23.04 -15.99
CA ASN A 154 -3.81 23.24 -15.54
C ASN A 154 -3.69 23.51 -14.03
N GLU A 155 -4.73 24.04 -13.40
CA GLU A 155 -4.77 24.31 -11.96
C GLU A 155 -4.79 23.02 -11.13
N ILE A 156 -5.55 22.01 -11.59
CA ILE A 156 -5.67 20.69 -10.96
C ILE A 156 -4.44 19.84 -11.31
N ALA A 157 -3.85 20.05 -12.49
CA ALA A 157 -2.62 19.41 -12.92
C ALA A 157 -1.41 19.73 -12.03
N LYS A 158 -1.46 20.79 -11.20
CA LYS A 158 -0.40 21.08 -10.20
C LYS A 158 -0.19 19.93 -9.21
N SER A 159 -1.22 19.11 -8.95
CA SER A 159 -1.11 17.88 -8.17
C SER A 159 -0.95 16.65 -9.07
N TRP A 160 -0.01 16.68 -10.01
CA TRP A 160 0.21 15.62 -11.02
C TRP A 160 0.57 14.23 -10.43
N TYR A 161 0.87 14.16 -9.12
CA TYR A 161 1.30 12.92 -8.46
C TYR A 161 0.23 11.82 -8.47
N TRP A 162 -1.04 12.16 -8.29
CA TRP A 162 -2.12 11.15 -8.33
C TRP A 162 -2.39 10.67 -9.76
N LEU A 163 -2.25 11.55 -10.76
CA LEU A 163 -2.33 11.18 -12.19
C LEU A 163 -1.20 10.24 -12.60
N SER A 164 0.02 10.53 -12.15
CA SER A 164 1.17 9.65 -12.36
C SER A 164 0.96 8.27 -11.71
N SER A 165 0.33 8.25 -10.53
CA SER A 165 -0.01 7.00 -9.82
C SER A 165 -1.03 6.16 -10.57
N LEU A 166 -2.05 6.80 -11.14
CA LEU A 166 -3.06 6.13 -11.96
C LEU A 166 -2.43 5.50 -13.21
N LYS A 167 -1.57 6.25 -13.91
CA LYS A 167 -0.80 5.72 -15.05
C LYS A 167 0.08 4.54 -14.65
N MET A 168 0.79 4.67 -13.53
CA MET A 168 1.66 3.61 -13.01
C MET A 168 0.84 2.37 -12.68
N LEU A 169 -0.32 2.53 -12.03
CA LEU A 169 -1.22 1.42 -11.72
C LEU A 169 -1.65 0.67 -12.98
N ILE A 170 -2.14 1.38 -14.01
CA ILE A 170 -2.57 0.78 -15.27
C ILE A 170 -1.41 0.00 -15.93
N ASN A 171 -0.22 0.61 -16.01
CA ASN A 171 0.95 0.00 -16.61
C ASN A 171 1.41 -1.26 -15.87
N GLU A 172 1.50 -1.19 -14.55
CA GLU A 172 1.97 -2.29 -13.74
C GLU A 172 1.02 -3.50 -13.78
N LEU A 173 -0.29 -3.25 -13.81
CA LEU A 173 -1.30 -4.30 -13.99
C LEU A 173 -1.24 -4.90 -15.41
N ASN A 174 -1.05 -4.07 -16.44
CA ASN A 174 -0.91 -4.51 -17.83
C ASN A 174 0.32 -5.41 -18.05
N VAL A 175 1.47 -5.05 -17.46
CA VAL A 175 2.70 -5.83 -17.58
C VAL A 175 2.55 -7.19 -16.89
N SER A 176 1.94 -7.23 -15.71
CA SER A 176 1.73 -8.49 -14.98
C SER A 176 0.85 -9.48 -15.75
N ARG A 177 -0.17 -9.01 -16.48
CA ARG A 177 -0.99 -9.88 -17.34
C ARG A 177 -0.17 -10.56 -18.45
N ARG A 178 0.86 -9.88 -18.97
CA ARG A 178 1.71 -10.40 -20.05
C ARG A 178 2.81 -11.34 -19.54
N GLY A 179 3.16 -11.27 -18.26
CA GLY A 179 4.18 -12.11 -17.63
C GLY A 179 3.80 -13.60 -17.45
N GLY A 180 2.54 -13.97 -17.68
CA GLY A 180 2.06 -15.35 -17.59
C GLY A 180 2.43 -16.26 -18.77
N SER A 181 3.18 -15.77 -19.76
CA SER A 181 3.60 -16.54 -20.94
C SER A 181 5.10 -16.34 -21.21
N ALA A 182 5.93 -16.64 -20.21
CA ALA A 182 7.32 -16.98 -20.48
C ALA A 182 7.36 -18.46 -20.88
N GLY A 183 7.48 -18.72 -22.18
CA GLY A 183 7.49 -20.06 -22.76
C GLY A 183 8.51 -20.97 -22.10
N SER A 184 8.03 -22.12 -21.64
CA SER A 184 8.83 -23.29 -21.29
C SER A 184 9.42 -23.92 -22.56
N HIS A 185 10.36 -23.24 -23.22
CA HIS A 185 11.29 -23.87 -24.15
C HIS A 185 12.42 -24.52 -23.34
N LEU A 186 12.08 -25.59 -22.62
CA LEU A 186 13.09 -26.57 -22.24
C LEU A 186 13.42 -27.35 -23.51
N ARG A 187 14.54 -26.98 -24.12
CA ARG A 187 15.25 -27.76 -25.15
C ARG A 187 15.43 -29.18 -24.60
N SER A 188 14.73 -30.15 -25.17
CA SER A 188 15.11 -31.55 -25.08
C SER A 188 16.39 -31.71 -25.90
N LEU A 189 17.48 -32.09 -25.24
CA LEU A 189 18.64 -32.74 -25.86
C LEU A 189 18.52 -34.24 -25.65
#